data_AF-A0AAU2BW70-F1
#
_entry.id   AF-A0AAU2BW70-F1
#
_cell.length_a   1.000
_cell.length_b   1.000
_cell.length_c   1.000
_cell.angle_alpha   90.00
_cell.angle_beta   90.00
_cell.angle_gamma   90.00
#
_symmetry.space_group_name_H-M   'P 1'
#
loop_
_entity.id
_entity.type
_entity.pdbx_description
1 polymer ?
#
loop_
_entity_poly.entity_id
_entity_poly.type
_entity_poly.pdbx_seq_one_letter_code
_entity_poly.pdbx_strand_id
1 'polypeptide(L)'
;MTTDARFEQAELLYERAVFGGDSSALASADRSLDEVEADLALARGRVIHARFLEERVEAARELELFERAAELYGRLGDVRGEGEALFWVGTFHQVVRDDTETAVPAFERALDLATRAGDRLTMSYALRHLGFADHMAGRLDEARAHFEESTRLRRELGFLPGVAANLIGLAHLAAQQNRREDAGALLDEATELAEGTDSHGVLRWVAGAREELGLPRAAR
;
A
#
# COMPACT_ATOMS: atom_id res chain seq x y z
N MET A 1 -21.56 -9.80 -18.95
CA MET A 1 -21.20 -9.22 -17.64
C MET A 1 -21.99 -9.98 -16.61
N THR A 2 -21.32 -10.75 -15.76
CA THR A 2 -21.93 -11.35 -14.57
C THR A 2 -22.01 -10.26 -13.50
N THR A 3 -23.17 -10.10 -12.89
CA THR A 3 -23.35 -9.20 -11.75
C THR A 3 -22.57 -9.75 -10.56
N ASP A 4 -22.02 -8.88 -9.70
CA ASP A 4 -21.36 -9.33 -8.46
C ASP A 4 -22.39 -10.09 -7.62
N ALA A 5 -22.05 -11.31 -7.21
CA ALA A 5 -22.95 -12.21 -6.49
C ALA A 5 -23.48 -11.61 -5.18
N ARG A 6 -22.77 -10.64 -4.59
CA ARG A 6 -23.20 -9.92 -3.39
C ARG A 6 -24.40 -9.00 -3.64
N PHE A 7 -24.51 -8.42 -4.83
CA PHE A 7 -25.71 -7.67 -5.21
C PHE A 7 -26.91 -8.60 -5.39
N GLU A 8 -26.73 -9.70 -6.11
CA GLU A 8 -27.79 -10.70 -6.30
C GLU A 8 -28.26 -11.26 -4.94
N GLN A 9 -27.33 -11.51 -4.02
CA GLN A 9 -27.65 -11.93 -2.66
C GLN A 9 -28.44 -10.87 -1.88
N ALA A 10 -28.06 -9.58 -1.98
CA ALA A 10 -28.79 -8.50 -1.33
C ALA A 10 -30.23 -8.37 -1.87
N GLU A 11 -30.43 -8.53 -3.19
CA GLU A 11 -31.75 -8.53 -3.83
C GLU A 11 -32.62 -9.69 -3.32
N LEU A 12 -32.08 -10.90 -3.26
CA LEU A 12 -32.79 -12.07 -2.73
C LEU A 12 -33.17 -11.89 -1.25
N LEU A 13 -32.28 -11.31 -0.44
CA LEU A 13 -32.54 -11.03 0.97
C LEU A 13 -33.61 -9.94 1.14
N TYR A 14 -33.61 -8.93 0.28
CA TYR A 14 -34.67 -7.93 0.20
C TYR A 14 -36.03 -8.58 -0.12
N GLU A 15 -36.10 -9.44 -1.14
CA GLU A 15 -37.34 -10.14 -1.51
C GLU A 15 -37.86 -11.03 -0.36
N ARG A 16 -36.96 -11.75 0.32
CA ARG A 16 -37.30 -12.53 1.52
C ARG A 16 -37.88 -11.67 2.64
N ALA A 17 -37.36 -10.46 2.83
CA ALA A 17 -37.88 -9.54 3.84
C ALA A 17 -39.25 -8.98 3.44
N VAL A 18 -39.37 -8.46 2.22
CA VAL A 18 -40.57 -7.73 1.77
C VAL A 18 -41.73 -8.66 1.42
N PHE A 19 -41.47 -9.75 0.71
CA PHE A 19 -42.50 -10.68 0.26
C PHE A 19 -42.61 -11.92 1.16
N GLY A 20 -41.50 -12.33 1.79
CA GLY A 20 -41.45 -13.48 2.69
C GLY A 20 -41.70 -13.17 4.17
N GLY A 21 -41.67 -11.90 4.58
CA GLY A 21 -41.90 -11.46 5.97
C GLY A 21 -40.71 -11.64 6.92
N ASP A 22 -39.52 -11.99 6.42
CA ASP A 22 -38.30 -12.16 7.20
C ASP A 22 -37.50 -10.86 7.27
N SER A 23 -37.92 -9.90 8.12
CA SER A 23 -37.24 -8.61 8.26
C SER A 23 -35.80 -8.72 8.78
N SER A 24 -35.44 -9.86 9.40
CA SER A 24 -34.07 -10.12 9.86
C SER A 24 -33.06 -10.28 8.71
N ALA A 25 -33.55 -10.60 7.50
CA ALA A 25 -32.72 -10.72 6.31
C ALA A 25 -32.07 -9.39 5.86
N LEU A 26 -32.68 -8.24 6.21
CA LEU A 26 -32.18 -6.92 5.79
C LEU A 26 -30.79 -6.60 6.35
N ALA A 27 -30.50 -7.00 7.59
CA ALA A 27 -29.17 -6.81 8.17
C ALA A 27 -28.08 -7.57 7.39
N SER A 28 -28.44 -8.71 6.80
CA SER A 28 -27.51 -9.48 5.94
C SER A 28 -27.41 -8.87 4.53
N ALA A 29 -28.48 -8.24 4.04
CA ALA A 29 -28.46 -7.50 2.79
C ALA A 29 -27.54 -6.27 2.91
N ASP A 30 -27.71 -5.48 3.97
CA ASP A 30 -26.87 -4.32 4.28
C ASP A 30 -25.40 -4.73 4.41
N ARG A 31 -25.11 -5.83 5.12
CA ARG A 31 -23.75 -6.38 5.20
C ARG A 31 -23.16 -6.71 3.81
N SER A 32 -23.94 -7.34 2.94
CA SER A 32 -23.48 -7.70 1.60
C SER A 32 -23.18 -6.47 0.74
N LEU A 33 -23.96 -5.40 0.91
CA LEU A 33 -23.76 -4.13 0.22
C LEU A 33 -22.57 -3.34 0.80
N ASP A 34 -22.40 -3.35 2.13
CA ASP A 34 -21.24 -2.75 2.81
C ASP A 34 -19.92 -3.39 2.30
N GLU A 35 -19.88 -4.71 2.07
CA GLU A 35 -18.72 -5.39 1.49
C GLU A 35 -18.37 -4.87 0.09
N VAL A 36 -19.38 -4.71 -0.77
CA VAL A 36 -19.17 -4.17 -2.13
C VAL A 36 -18.75 -2.70 -2.09
N GLU A 37 -19.35 -1.92 -1.20
CA GLU A 37 -19.00 -0.51 -1.02
C GLU A 37 -17.55 -0.36 -0.55
N ALA A 38 -17.10 -1.20 0.38
CA ALA A 38 -15.72 -1.18 0.89
C ALA A 38 -14.70 -1.44 -0.22
N ASP A 39 -14.91 -2.51 -0.99
CA ASP A 39 -14.05 -2.88 -2.11
C ASP A 39 -14.01 -1.77 -3.18
N LEU A 40 -15.19 -1.22 -3.50
CA LEU A 40 -15.31 -0.16 -4.50
C LEU A 40 -14.62 1.13 -4.04
N ALA A 41 -14.82 1.53 -2.78
CA ALA A 41 -14.20 2.72 -2.20
C ALA A 41 -12.68 2.58 -2.23
N LEU A 42 -12.16 1.44 -1.76
CA LEU A 42 -10.74 1.15 -1.77
C LEU A 42 -10.15 1.14 -3.19
N ALA A 43 -10.81 0.49 -4.15
CA ALA A 43 -10.36 0.44 -5.54
C ALA A 43 -10.36 1.83 -6.20
N ARG A 44 -11.41 2.63 -5.97
CA ARG A 44 -11.49 4.01 -6.49
C ARG A 44 -10.41 4.90 -5.89
N GLY A 45 -10.17 4.78 -4.58
CA GLY A 45 -9.10 5.51 -3.90
C GLY A 45 -7.74 5.23 -4.55
N ARG A 46 -7.40 3.97 -4.82
CA ARG A 46 -6.13 3.60 -5.49
C ARG A 46 -5.98 4.21 -6.88
N VAL A 47 -7.06 4.26 -7.66
CA VAL A 47 -7.04 4.89 -8.99
C VAL A 47 -6.81 6.39 -8.88
N ILE A 48 -7.44 7.06 -7.92
CA ILE A 48 -7.23 8.49 -7.66
C ILE A 48 -5.78 8.73 -7.20
N HIS A 49 -5.26 7.90 -6.30
CA HIS A 49 -3.87 7.99 -5.87
C HIS A 49 -2.89 7.85 -7.06
N ALA A 50 -3.13 6.88 -7.95
CA ALA A 50 -2.32 6.71 -9.15
C ALA A 50 -2.32 7.96 -10.04
N ARG A 51 -3.48 8.64 -10.19
CA ARG A 51 -3.56 9.93 -10.89
C ARG A 51 -2.79 11.03 -10.17
N PHE A 52 -2.85 11.08 -8.82
CA PHE A 52 -2.05 12.03 -8.06
C PHE A 52 -0.54 11.85 -8.35
N LEU A 53 -0.05 10.60 -8.45
CA LEU A 53 1.37 10.36 -8.75
C LEU A 53 1.80 10.93 -10.12
N GLU A 54 0.88 11.03 -11.08
CA GLU A 54 1.12 11.60 -12.41
C GLU A 54 0.91 13.12 -12.45
N GLU A 55 -0.23 13.59 -11.92
CA GLU A 55 -0.70 14.97 -12.09
C GLU A 55 -0.30 15.90 -10.94
N ARG A 56 0.03 15.34 -9.76
CA ARG A 56 0.35 16.08 -8.52
C ARG A 56 -0.76 17.03 -8.06
N VAL A 57 -2.02 16.66 -8.34
CA VAL A 57 -3.21 17.40 -7.90
C VAL A 57 -3.95 16.57 -6.86
N GLU A 58 -4.07 17.10 -5.63
CA GLU A 58 -4.87 16.48 -4.56
C GLU A 58 -6.34 16.42 -4.97
N ALA A 59 -6.93 15.23 -4.89
CA ALA A 59 -8.36 15.04 -5.08
C ALA A 59 -9.03 14.94 -3.70
N ALA A 60 -9.99 15.84 -3.43
CA ALA A 60 -10.67 15.92 -2.13
C ALA A 60 -11.27 14.57 -1.66
N ARG A 61 -11.72 13.73 -2.60
CA ARG A 61 -12.36 12.44 -2.30
C ARG A 61 -11.40 11.29 -1.99
N GLU A 62 -10.10 11.44 -2.21
CA GLU A 62 -9.16 10.32 -2.06
C GLU A 62 -9.12 9.78 -0.63
N LEU A 63 -8.90 10.67 0.34
CA LEU A 63 -8.90 10.33 1.76
C LEU A 63 -10.27 9.79 2.21
N GLU A 64 -11.36 10.46 1.81
CA GLU A 64 -12.73 10.05 2.16
C GLU A 64 -13.01 8.60 1.74
N LEU A 65 -12.51 8.17 0.58
CA LEU A 65 -12.70 6.81 0.08
C LEU A 65 -11.92 5.77 0.91
N PHE A 66 -10.68 6.07 1.30
CA PHE A 66 -9.89 5.17 2.12
C PHE A 66 -10.42 5.08 3.55
N GLU A 67 -10.84 6.20 4.14
CA GLU A 67 -11.49 6.24 5.46
C GLU A 67 -12.81 5.47 5.44
N ARG A 68 -13.62 5.66 4.39
CA ARG A 68 -14.88 4.93 4.22
C ARG A 68 -14.65 3.42 4.10
N ALA A 69 -13.65 3.00 3.31
CA ALA A 69 -13.29 1.59 3.20
C ALA A 69 -12.85 1.02 4.55
N ALA A 70 -11.99 1.73 5.30
CA ALA A 70 -11.53 1.29 6.61
C ALA A 70 -12.69 1.15 7.61
N GLU A 71 -13.61 2.12 7.64
CA GLU A 71 -14.81 2.08 8.48
C GLU A 71 -15.67 0.84 8.15
N LEU A 72 -15.94 0.62 6.87
CA LEU A 72 -16.75 -0.50 6.39
C LEU A 72 -16.11 -1.84 6.75
N TYR A 73 -14.85 -2.07 6.41
CA TYR A 73 -14.15 -3.31 6.76
C TYR A 73 -14.11 -3.53 8.28
N GLY A 74 -13.92 -2.48 9.08
CA GLY A 74 -14.00 -2.55 10.54
C GLY A 74 -15.38 -2.99 11.04
N ARG A 75 -16.48 -2.45 10.48
CA ARG A 75 -17.86 -2.87 10.79
C ARG A 75 -18.14 -4.32 10.38
N LEU A 76 -17.53 -4.77 9.28
CA LEU A 76 -17.64 -6.14 8.76
C LEU A 76 -16.77 -7.15 9.52
N GLY A 77 -15.80 -6.68 10.30
CA GLY A 77 -14.79 -7.52 10.95
C GLY A 77 -13.72 -8.06 9.99
N ASP A 78 -13.60 -7.48 8.80
CA ASP A 78 -12.54 -7.81 7.84
C ASP A 78 -11.24 -7.10 8.24
N VAL A 79 -10.50 -7.76 9.12
CA VAL A 79 -9.19 -7.29 9.62
C VAL A 79 -8.19 -7.06 8.49
N ARG A 80 -8.27 -7.85 7.41
CA ARG A 80 -7.36 -7.73 6.26
C ARG A 80 -7.67 -6.45 5.48
N GLY A 81 -8.93 -6.26 5.12
CA GLY A 81 -9.41 -5.08 4.41
C GLY A 81 -9.21 -3.79 5.20
N GLU A 82 -9.48 -3.80 6.52
CA GLU A 82 -9.24 -2.65 7.40
C GLU A 82 -7.77 -2.26 7.41
N GLY A 83 -6.86 -3.24 7.52
CA GLY A 83 -5.42 -3.01 7.47
C GLY A 83 -4.95 -2.42 6.14
N GLU A 84 -5.44 -2.95 5.01
CA GLU A 84 -5.11 -2.42 3.68
C GLU A 84 -5.64 -0.99 3.49
N ALA A 85 -6.87 -0.71 3.91
CA ALA A 85 -7.45 0.63 3.80
C ALA A 85 -6.71 1.66 4.66
N LEU A 86 -6.35 1.31 5.90
CA LEU A 86 -5.55 2.20 6.77
C LEU A 86 -4.13 2.43 6.25
N PHE A 87 -3.54 1.45 5.58
CA PHE A 87 -2.27 1.66 4.86
C PHE A 87 -2.42 2.77 3.80
N TRP A 88 -3.54 2.80 3.07
CA TRP A 88 -3.78 3.84 2.07
C TRP A 88 -4.10 5.20 2.69
N VAL A 89 -4.77 5.26 3.85
CA VAL A 89 -4.90 6.50 4.65
C VAL A 89 -3.51 7.05 5.00
N GLY A 90 -2.62 6.22 5.55
CA GLY A 90 -1.24 6.63 5.85
C GLY A 90 -0.48 7.10 4.60
N THR A 91 -0.65 6.38 3.48
CA THR A 91 -0.03 6.74 2.19
C THR A 91 -0.52 8.10 1.71
N PHE A 92 -1.81 8.41 1.85
CA PHE A 92 -2.35 9.72 1.50
C PHE A 92 -1.68 10.83 2.33
N HIS A 93 -1.62 10.69 3.65
CA HIS A 93 -0.99 11.69 4.50
C HIS A 93 0.50 11.88 4.18
N GLN A 94 1.27 10.79 4.04
CA GLN A 94 2.70 10.88 3.77
C GLN A 94 3.00 11.39 2.35
N VAL A 95 2.30 10.91 1.32
CA VAL A 95 2.68 11.12 -0.09
C VAL A 95 1.94 12.32 -0.72
N VAL A 96 0.69 12.58 -0.32
CA VAL A 96 -0.11 13.67 -0.88
C VAL A 96 0.07 14.95 -0.06
N ARG A 97 0.06 14.83 1.27
CA ARG A 97 0.10 15.99 2.18
C ARG A 97 1.45 16.27 2.81
N ASP A 98 2.45 15.42 2.58
CA ASP A 98 3.77 15.50 3.24
C ASP A 98 3.64 15.53 4.78
N ASP A 99 2.62 14.85 5.31
CA ASP A 99 2.26 14.80 6.72
C ASP A 99 2.65 13.44 7.31
N THR A 100 3.94 13.32 7.65
CA THR A 100 4.48 12.09 8.23
C THR A 100 3.96 11.84 9.65
N GLU A 101 3.63 12.90 10.41
CA GLU A 101 3.14 12.79 11.79
C GLU A 101 1.80 12.06 11.85
N THR A 102 0.86 12.41 10.96
CA THR A 102 -0.43 11.71 10.87
C THR A 102 -0.31 10.34 10.19
N ALA A 103 0.64 10.17 9.26
CA ALA A 103 0.80 8.93 8.52
C ALA A 103 1.32 7.76 9.36
N VAL A 104 2.27 8.01 10.28
CA VAL A 104 2.93 6.95 11.06
C VAL A 104 1.93 6.12 11.88
N PRO A 105 1.01 6.69 12.68
CA PRO A 105 0.02 5.91 13.41
C PRO A 105 -0.88 5.06 12.52
N ALA A 106 -1.21 5.55 11.30
CA ALA A 106 -2.00 4.78 10.34
C ALA A 106 -1.22 3.58 9.80
N PHE A 107 0.08 3.74 9.50
CA PHE A 107 0.94 2.62 9.08
C PHE A 107 1.18 1.60 10.19
N GLU A 108 1.39 2.04 11.43
CA GLU A 108 1.53 1.15 12.59
C GLU A 108 0.26 0.31 12.81
N ARG A 109 -0.91 0.95 12.72
CA ARG A 109 -2.19 0.25 12.82
C ARG A 109 -2.41 -0.72 11.66
N ALA A 110 -2.08 -0.31 10.43
CA ALA A 110 -2.13 -1.19 9.26
C ALA A 110 -1.21 -2.41 9.43
N LEU A 111 0.00 -2.21 9.96
CA LEU A 111 0.96 -3.28 10.23
C LEU A 111 0.45 -4.28 11.29
N ASP A 112 -0.15 -3.80 12.38
CA ASP A 112 -0.78 -4.65 13.41
C ASP A 112 -1.89 -5.52 12.80
N LEU A 113 -2.82 -4.90 12.08
CA LEU A 113 -3.95 -5.59 11.46
C LEU A 113 -3.48 -6.60 10.40
N ALA A 114 -2.55 -6.20 9.54
CA ALA A 114 -1.97 -7.07 8.53
C ALA A 114 -1.23 -8.27 9.16
N THR A 115 -0.53 -8.05 10.28
CA THR A 115 0.12 -9.13 11.04
C THR A 115 -0.92 -10.12 11.59
N ARG A 116 -2.01 -9.61 12.17
CA ARG A 116 -3.11 -10.44 12.70
C ARG A 116 -3.85 -11.22 11.60
N ALA A 117 -3.97 -10.63 10.41
CA ALA A 117 -4.60 -11.25 9.25
C ALA A 117 -3.65 -12.19 8.46
N GLY A 118 -2.34 -12.15 8.74
CA GLY A 118 -1.33 -12.83 7.92
C GLY A 118 -1.16 -12.20 6.52
N ASP A 119 -1.55 -10.94 6.33
CA ASP A 119 -1.40 -10.22 5.06
C ASP A 119 0.02 -9.69 4.90
N ARG A 120 0.89 -10.57 4.41
CA ARG A 120 2.31 -10.29 4.23
C ARG A 120 2.58 -9.16 3.23
N LEU A 121 1.68 -8.92 2.27
CA LEU A 121 1.87 -7.87 1.28
C LEU A 121 1.64 -6.50 1.93
N THR A 122 0.52 -6.34 2.64
CA THR A 122 0.21 -5.11 3.39
C THR A 122 1.24 -4.84 4.48
N MET A 123 1.71 -5.87 5.19
CA MET A 123 2.85 -5.74 6.13
C MET A 123 4.08 -5.14 5.44
N SER A 124 4.45 -5.67 4.26
CA SER A 124 5.61 -5.17 3.53
C SER A 124 5.46 -3.70 3.12
N TYR A 125 4.26 -3.28 2.72
CA TYR A 125 3.99 -1.89 2.36
C TYR A 125 4.11 -0.97 3.58
N ALA A 126 3.43 -1.28 4.68
CA ALA A 126 3.50 -0.49 5.90
C ALA A 126 4.95 -0.35 6.40
N LEU A 127 5.72 -1.44 6.44
CA LEU A 127 7.13 -1.42 6.84
C LEU A 127 7.98 -0.52 5.94
N ARG A 128 7.78 -0.53 4.62
CA ARG A 128 8.50 0.38 3.72
C ARG A 128 8.22 1.84 4.07
N HIS A 129 6.96 2.20 4.32
CA HIS A 129 6.58 3.58 4.60
C HIS A 129 7.00 4.05 5.99
N LEU A 130 7.01 3.16 6.99
CA LEU A 130 7.63 3.38 8.29
C LEU A 130 9.15 3.56 8.16
N GLY A 131 9.81 2.76 7.31
CA GLY A 131 11.23 2.92 7.00
C GLY A 131 11.57 4.29 6.42
N PHE A 132 10.72 4.84 5.53
CA PHE A 132 10.88 6.21 5.06
C PHE A 132 10.68 7.25 6.17
N ALA A 133 9.68 7.06 7.04
CA ALA A 133 9.46 7.97 8.17
C ALA A 133 10.64 7.98 9.14
N ASP A 134 11.21 6.81 9.45
CA ASP A 134 12.42 6.69 10.27
C ASP A 134 13.63 7.33 9.60
N HIS A 135 13.80 7.10 8.29
CA HIS A 135 14.88 7.70 7.51
C HIS A 135 14.84 9.22 7.57
N MET A 136 13.66 9.82 7.33
CA MET A 136 13.44 11.27 7.41
C MET A 136 13.68 11.82 8.82
N ALA A 137 13.39 11.02 9.85
CA ALA A 137 13.67 11.38 11.24
C ALA A 137 15.12 11.12 11.69
N GLY A 138 15.99 10.64 10.80
CA GLY A 138 17.39 10.31 11.11
C GLY A 138 17.60 9.02 11.92
N ARG A 139 16.54 8.22 12.11
CA ARG A 139 16.57 6.90 12.78
C ARG A 139 17.04 5.82 11.79
N LEU A 140 18.32 5.86 11.45
CA LEU A 140 18.86 5.09 10.33
C LEU A 140 18.85 3.57 10.55
N ASP A 141 18.97 3.12 11.79
CA ASP A 141 18.99 1.69 12.11
C ASP A 141 17.57 1.09 12.06
N GLU A 142 16.58 1.82 12.58
CA GLU A 142 15.17 1.48 12.48
C GLU A 142 14.70 1.50 11.03
N ALA A 143 15.07 2.53 10.27
CA ALA A 143 14.77 2.63 8.85
C ALA A 143 15.32 1.42 8.07
N ARG A 144 16.57 1.03 8.37
CA ARG A 144 17.21 -0.14 7.77
C ARG A 144 16.44 -1.42 8.09
N ALA A 145 16.12 -1.66 9.36
CA ALA A 145 15.40 -2.85 9.79
C ALA A 145 14.03 -2.96 9.09
N HIS A 146 13.29 -1.85 9.02
CA HIS A 146 12.02 -1.78 8.32
C HIS A 146 12.14 -2.06 6.82
N PHE A 147 13.11 -1.47 6.14
CA PHE A 147 13.32 -1.76 4.72
C PHE A 147 13.79 -3.20 4.48
N GLU A 148 14.69 -3.75 5.29
CA GLU A 148 15.19 -5.13 5.12
C GLU A 148 14.06 -6.15 5.31
N GLU A 149 13.22 -5.98 6.33
CA GLU A 149 12.05 -6.84 6.55
C GLU A 149 11.05 -6.70 5.39
N SER A 150 10.78 -5.48 4.94
CA SER A 150 9.92 -5.22 3.77
C SER A 150 10.44 -5.92 2.51
N THR A 151 11.75 -5.86 2.25
CA THR A 151 12.42 -6.56 1.14
C THR A 151 12.27 -8.09 1.29
N ARG A 152 12.51 -8.63 2.48
CA ARG A 152 12.38 -10.07 2.76
C ARG A 152 10.96 -10.56 2.45
N LEU A 153 9.94 -9.89 2.98
CA LEU A 153 8.54 -10.24 2.75
C LEU A 153 8.19 -10.24 1.26
N ARG A 154 8.63 -9.22 0.51
CA ARG A 154 8.34 -9.13 -0.93
C ARG A 154 9.05 -10.20 -1.75
N ARG A 155 10.29 -10.56 -1.39
CA ARG A 155 11.00 -11.68 -2.02
C ARG A 155 10.28 -13.01 -1.77
N GLU A 156 9.84 -13.26 -0.54
CA GLU A 156 9.07 -14.47 -0.20
C GLU A 156 7.73 -14.55 -0.96
N LEU A 157 7.11 -13.40 -1.27
CA LEU A 157 5.89 -13.31 -2.07
C LEU A 157 6.15 -13.36 -3.59
N GLY A 158 7.40 -13.34 -4.04
CA GLY A 158 7.75 -13.20 -5.46
C GLY A 158 7.39 -11.83 -6.06
N PHE A 159 7.13 -10.81 -5.23
CA PHE A 159 6.78 -9.46 -5.69
C PHE A 159 8.03 -8.63 -6.02
N LEU A 160 8.74 -9.06 -7.06
CA LEU A 160 10.03 -8.51 -7.47
C LEU A 160 10.02 -7.01 -7.83
N PRO A 161 8.99 -6.42 -8.49
CA PRO A 161 8.94 -4.98 -8.71
C PRO A 161 8.97 -4.17 -7.40
N GLY A 162 8.29 -4.69 -6.37
CA GLY A 162 8.30 -4.08 -5.04
C GLY A 162 9.61 -4.29 -4.28
N VAL A 163 10.35 -5.37 -4.56
CA VAL A 163 11.73 -5.54 -4.07
C VAL A 163 12.62 -4.45 -4.66
N ALA A 164 12.63 -4.30 -5.99
CA ALA A 164 13.41 -3.29 -6.69
C ALA A 164 13.10 -1.86 -6.19
N ALA A 165 11.83 -1.52 -6.03
CA ALA A 165 11.43 -0.23 -5.47
C ALA A 165 11.94 -0.01 -4.03
N ASN A 166 12.07 -1.06 -3.23
CA ASN A 166 12.53 -1.01 -1.84
C ASN A 166 14.04 -0.92 -1.69
N LEU A 167 14.79 -1.53 -2.61
CA LEU A 167 16.24 -1.42 -2.66
C LEU A 167 16.70 0.04 -2.87
N ILE A 168 15.89 0.89 -3.51
CA ILE A 168 16.15 2.33 -3.62
C ILE A 168 16.28 2.98 -2.23
N GLY A 169 15.36 2.69 -1.31
CA GLY A 169 15.41 3.24 0.06
C GLY A 169 16.65 2.76 0.82
N LEU A 170 17.01 1.48 0.68
CA LEU A 170 18.25 0.94 1.25
C LEU A 170 19.50 1.58 0.66
N ALA A 171 19.49 1.92 -0.63
CA ALA A 171 20.60 2.61 -1.29
C ALA A 171 20.79 4.03 -0.76
N HIS A 172 19.71 4.79 -0.56
CA HIS A 172 19.79 6.11 0.08
C HIS A 172 20.34 6.03 1.51
N LEU A 173 19.91 5.04 2.31
CA LEU A 173 20.48 4.81 3.64
C LEU A 173 21.98 4.46 3.59
N ALA A 174 22.40 3.59 2.67
CA ALA A 174 23.80 3.24 2.50
C ALA A 174 24.65 4.46 2.10
N ALA A 175 24.15 5.28 1.17
CA ALA A 175 24.82 6.50 0.75
C ALA A 175 24.96 7.53 1.89
N GLN A 176 23.91 7.71 2.72
CA GLN A 176 23.95 8.59 3.88
C GLN A 176 24.97 8.12 4.94
N GLN A 177 25.23 6.81 5.01
CA GLN A 177 26.27 6.22 5.86
C GLN A 177 27.65 6.22 5.19
N ASN A 178 27.85 6.96 4.10
CA ASN A 178 29.07 7.00 3.28
C ASN A 178 29.48 5.64 2.65
N ARG A 179 28.55 4.68 2.57
CA ARG A 179 28.76 3.39 1.91
C ARG A 179 28.30 3.45 0.46
N ARG A 180 29.03 4.23 -0.34
CA ARG A 180 28.68 4.51 -1.74
C ARG A 180 28.70 3.26 -2.64
N GLU A 181 29.63 2.34 -2.40
CA GLU A 181 29.73 1.08 -3.14
C GLU A 181 28.50 0.20 -2.89
N ASP A 182 28.09 0.06 -1.62
CA ASP A 182 26.88 -0.70 -1.24
C ASP A 182 25.62 -0.08 -1.86
N ALA A 183 25.53 1.26 -1.88
CA ALA A 183 24.42 1.96 -2.54
C ALA A 183 24.37 1.66 -4.05
N GLY A 184 25.52 1.62 -4.72
CA GLY A 184 25.64 1.24 -6.12
C GLY A 184 25.15 -0.19 -6.37
N ALA A 185 25.64 -1.15 -5.59
CA ALA A 185 25.24 -2.55 -5.70
C ALA A 185 23.73 -2.77 -5.49
N LEU A 186 23.13 -2.08 -4.52
CA LEU A 186 21.69 -2.13 -4.28
C LEU A 186 20.88 -1.60 -5.48
N LEU A 187 21.36 -0.52 -6.13
CA LEU A 187 20.71 0.02 -7.31
C LEU A 187 20.97 -0.83 -8.57
N ASP A 188 22.09 -1.56 -8.64
CA ASP A 188 22.36 -2.52 -9.72
C ASP A 188 21.36 -3.68 -9.63
N GLU A 189 21.20 -4.27 -8.44
CA GLU A 189 20.19 -5.31 -8.19
C GLU A 189 18.76 -4.79 -8.48
N ALA A 190 18.44 -3.56 -8.07
CA ALA A 190 17.14 -2.97 -8.35
C ALA A 190 16.89 -2.80 -9.87
N THR A 191 17.92 -2.47 -10.65
CA THR A 191 17.83 -2.41 -12.11
C THR A 191 17.57 -3.79 -12.70
N GLU A 192 18.36 -4.80 -12.35
CA GLU A 192 18.21 -6.17 -12.86
C GLU A 192 16.82 -6.74 -12.59
N LEU A 193 16.31 -6.56 -11.36
CA LEU A 193 14.98 -7.01 -10.99
C LEU A 193 13.89 -6.30 -11.79
N ALA A 194 14.00 -4.97 -11.96
CA ALA A 194 12.99 -4.19 -12.67
C ALA A 194 13.01 -4.45 -14.18
N GLU A 195 14.18 -4.72 -14.78
CA GLU A 195 14.30 -5.16 -16.18
C GLU A 195 13.71 -6.57 -16.37
N GLY A 196 14.02 -7.51 -15.47
CA GLY A 196 13.50 -8.88 -15.52
C GLY A 196 11.98 -8.99 -15.37
N THR A 197 11.31 -7.95 -14.87
CA THR A 197 9.86 -7.88 -14.70
C THR A 197 9.18 -6.80 -15.55
N ASP A 198 9.86 -6.26 -16.57
CA ASP A 198 9.36 -5.20 -17.45
C ASP A 198 8.75 -4.00 -16.68
N SER A 199 9.29 -3.70 -15.51
CA SER A 199 8.74 -2.70 -14.57
C SER A 199 9.32 -1.31 -14.85
N HIS A 200 8.99 -0.78 -16.02
CA HIS A 200 9.48 0.50 -16.56
C HIS A 200 9.32 1.69 -15.60
N GLY A 201 8.27 1.71 -14.78
CA GLY A 201 8.09 2.75 -13.76
C GLY A 201 9.18 2.72 -12.69
N VAL A 202 9.53 1.52 -12.21
CA VAL A 202 10.59 1.32 -11.21
C VAL A 202 11.96 1.66 -11.80
N LEU A 203 12.22 1.33 -13.07
CA LEU A 203 13.45 1.72 -13.75
C LEU A 203 13.67 3.24 -13.77
N ARG A 204 12.60 4.03 -13.95
CA ARG A 204 12.69 5.50 -13.85
C ARG A 204 13.06 5.95 -12.44
N TRP A 205 12.49 5.32 -11.40
CA TRP A 205 12.84 5.62 -10.02
C TRP A 205 14.30 5.28 -9.70
N VAL A 206 14.79 4.11 -10.13
CA VAL A 206 16.20 3.71 -9.95
C VAL A 206 17.14 4.69 -10.67
N ALA A 207 16.80 5.13 -11.88
CA ALA A 207 17.58 6.11 -12.61
C ALA A 207 17.64 7.47 -11.89
N GLY A 208 16.51 7.95 -11.35
CA GLY A 208 16.47 9.16 -10.53
C GLY A 208 17.33 9.05 -9.28
N ALA A 209 17.23 7.93 -8.55
CA ALA A 209 18.04 7.69 -7.36
C ALA A 209 19.55 7.68 -7.66
N ARG A 210 19.98 7.12 -8.79
CA ARG A 210 21.40 7.17 -9.21
C ARG A 210 21.86 8.60 -9.47
N GLU A 211 21.04 9.40 -10.14
CA GLU A 211 21.35 10.81 -10.41
C GLU A 211 21.49 11.61 -9.11
N GLU A 212 20.53 11.47 -8.19
CA GLU A 212 20.56 12.12 -6.87
C GLU A 212 21.80 11.73 -6.05
N LEU A 213 22.22 10.47 -6.10
CA LEU A 213 23.38 9.97 -5.36
C LEU A 213 24.73 10.20 -6.07
N GLY A 214 24.70 10.71 -7.32
CA GLY A 214 25.88 10.89 -8.16
C GLY A 214 26.56 9.56 -8.53
N LEU A 215 25.78 8.50 -8.69
CA LEU A 215 26.25 7.17 -9.05
C LEU A 215 26.16 6.94 -10.56
N PRO A 216 27.11 6.19 -11.17
CA PRO A 216 27.08 5.88 -12.59
C PRO A 216 25.85 5.01 -12.94
N ARG A 217 25.44 5.04 -14.20
CA ARG A 217 24.42 4.10 -14.71
C ARG A 217 24.93 2.66 -14.60
N ALA A 218 24.01 1.73 -14.37
CA ALA A 218 24.33 0.29 -14.33
C ALA A 218 25.15 -0.10 -15.57
N ALA A 219 26.19 -0.91 -15.36
CA ALA A 219 26.94 -1.50 -16.47
C ALA A 219 26.01 -2.51 -17.18
N ARG A 220 25.94 -2.44 -18.50
CA ARG A 220 25.22 -3.41 -19.35
C ARG A 220 25.98 -4.72 -19.47
#